data_AF-A5BC79-F1
#
_entry.id   AF-A5BC79-F1
#
_cell.length_a   1.000
_cell.length_b   1.000
_cell.length_c   1.000
_cell.angle_alpha   90.00
_cell.angle_beta   90.00
_cell.angle_gamma   90.00
#
_symmetry.space_group_name_H-M   'P 1'
#
loop_
_entity.id
_entity.type
_entity.pdbx_description
1 polymer ?
#
loop_
_entity_poly.entity_id
_entity_poly.type
_entity_poly.pdbx_seq_one_letter_code
_entity_poly.pdbx_strand_id
1 'polypeptide(L)'
;MEHTTWGRGRKDKSRDALANMEVRLAKVELAMADTREGVDLIEQGMEKGLEDLREQIQDLREGVLGSQVQPMSHEEFMSFQDNVMTMFASVESRMEALAARMDAQDQEIQKELAIYKTAVSARVMATHEAPRVEVPKPHTFSGKRDAKELDNFLWHMERYFEAIAFMFSFRANLEMKKHQFSFELISIVK
;
A
#
# COMPACT_ATOMS: atom_id res chain seq x y z
N MET A 1 111.14 78.00 -31.75
CA MET A 1 109.95 77.41 -32.41
C MET A 1 110.30 75.96 -32.65
N GLU A 2 110.14 75.10 -31.66
CA GLU A 2 108.92 74.31 -31.43
C GLU A 2 108.35 73.73 -32.72
N HIS A 3 108.28 72.40 -32.82
CA HIS A 3 107.02 71.69 -33.04
C HIS A 3 107.22 70.20 -32.75
N THR A 4 106.93 69.86 -31.50
CA THR A 4 106.61 68.52 -31.00
C THR A 4 105.36 68.01 -31.72
N THR A 5 105.52 67.21 -32.77
CA THR A 5 104.42 66.43 -33.34
C THR A 5 104.30 65.10 -32.59
N TRP A 6 103.87 65.18 -31.34
CA TRP A 6 103.45 64.02 -30.57
C TRP A 6 102.07 64.29 -29.99
N GLY A 7 101.09 63.46 -30.35
CA GLY A 7 99.79 63.44 -29.68
C GLY A 7 98.64 63.99 -30.52
N ARG A 8 97.89 63.08 -31.14
CA ARG A 8 96.45 63.25 -31.40
C ARG A 8 95.72 61.97 -31.82
N GLY A 9 96.41 60.92 -32.28
CA GLY A 9 95.73 59.70 -32.75
C GLY A 9 95.31 58.67 -31.70
N ARG A 10 95.79 58.75 -30.44
CA ARG A 10 95.45 57.76 -29.38
C ARG A 10 94.23 58.15 -28.52
N LYS A 11 93.95 59.46 -28.38
CA LYS A 11 92.89 59.98 -27.48
C LYS A 11 91.49 59.87 -28.07
N ASP A 12 91.36 59.97 -29.40
CA ASP A 12 90.07 59.82 -30.08
C ASP A 12 89.64 58.33 -30.09
N LYS A 13 90.60 57.41 -30.28
CA LYS A 13 90.35 55.95 -30.22
C LYS A 13 89.86 55.47 -28.85
N SER A 14 90.39 56.03 -27.75
CA SER A 14 89.93 55.67 -26.41
C SER A 14 88.53 56.21 -26.11
N ARG A 15 88.17 57.37 -26.68
CA ARG A 15 86.82 57.95 -26.56
C ARG A 15 85.79 57.14 -27.33
N ASP A 16 86.13 56.72 -28.55
CA ASP A 16 85.25 55.85 -29.36
C ASP A 16 85.07 54.47 -28.69
N ALA A 17 86.11 53.93 -28.06
CA ALA A 17 86.02 52.70 -27.29
C ALA A 17 85.11 52.83 -26.05
N LEU A 18 85.16 53.96 -25.34
CA LEU A 18 84.26 54.25 -24.20
C LEU A 18 82.81 54.40 -24.65
N ALA A 19 82.55 55.13 -25.72
CA ALA A 19 81.20 55.27 -26.28
C ALA A 19 80.62 53.90 -26.73
N ASN A 20 81.46 53.02 -27.30
CA ASN A 20 81.05 51.66 -27.63
C ASN A 20 80.70 50.84 -26.37
N MET A 21 81.50 50.96 -25.30
CA MET A 21 81.21 50.30 -24.03
C MET A 21 79.91 50.80 -23.40
N GLU A 22 79.62 52.10 -23.44
CA GLU A 22 78.36 52.68 -22.98
C GLU A 22 77.15 52.15 -23.76
N VAL A 23 77.24 52.08 -25.09
CA VAL A 23 76.17 51.51 -25.92
C VAL A 23 75.95 50.03 -25.62
N ARG A 24 77.03 49.26 -25.41
CA ARG A 24 76.95 47.85 -25.02
C ARG A 24 76.36 47.69 -23.62
N LEU A 25 76.70 48.57 -22.69
CA LEU A 25 76.17 48.58 -21.33
C LEU A 25 74.67 48.86 -21.34
N ALA A 26 74.22 49.89 -22.06
CA ALA A 26 72.80 50.22 -22.19
C ALA A 26 71.98 49.07 -22.81
N LYS A 27 72.54 48.34 -23.78
CA LYS A 27 71.90 47.13 -24.34
C LYS A 27 71.80 45.98 -23.34
N VAL A 28 72.82 45.80 -22.51
CA VAL A 28 72.81 44.78 -21.44
C VAL A 28 71.80 45.17 -20.37
N GLU A 29 71.76 46.42 -19.94
CA GLU A 29 70.78 46.93 -18.97
C GLU A 29 69.35 46.74 -19.48
N LEU A 30 69.08 47.04 -20.75
CA LEU A 30 67.77 46.79 -21.38
C LEU A 30 67.43 45.29 -21.39
N ALA A 31 68.34 44.44 -21.86
CA ALA A 31 68.12 42.98 -21.89
C ALA A 31 67.93 42.38 -20.49
N MET A 32 68.60 42.94 -19.46
CA MET A 32 68.41 42.56 -18.07
C MET A 32 67.05 43.01 -17.54
N ALA A 33 66.58 44.20 -17.91
CA ALA A 33 65.24 44.68 -17.57
C ALA A 33 64.15 43.79 -18.20
N ASP A 34 64.28 43.46 -19.49
CA ASP A 34 63.36 42.57 -20.21
C ASP A 34 63.35 41.17 -19.58
N THR A 35 64.53 40.64 -19.22
CA THR A 35 64.64 39.33 -18.55
C THR A 35 63.98 39.37 -17.17
N ARG A 36 64.17 40.47 -16.42
CA ARG A 36 63.56 40.65 -15.09
C ARG A 36 62.04 40.72 -15.19
N GLU A 37 61.50 41.49 -16.13
CA GLU A 37 60.05 41.55 -16.37
C GLU A 37 59.49 40.17 -16.74
N GLY A 38 60.20 39.41 -17.58
CA GLY A 38 59.83 38.04 -17.91
C GLY A 38 59.79 37.11 -16.68
N VAL A 39 60.74 37.24 -15.76
CA VAL A 39 60.77 36.48 -14.50
C VAL A 39 59.61 36.89 -13.58
N ASP A 40 59.34 38.19 -13.45
CA ASP A 40 58.24 38.72 -12.62
C ASP A 40 56.87 38.22 -13.12
N LEU A 41 56.68 38.15 -14.45
CA LEU A 41 55.47 37.60 -15.07
C LEU A 41 55.31 36.08 -14.81
N ILE A 42 56.41 35.33 -14.83
CA ILE A 42 56.40 33.89 -14.52
C ILE A 42 56.04 33.68 -13.05
N GLU A 43 56.63 34.47 -12.15
CA GLU A 43 56.35 34.41 -10.71
C GLU A 43 54.88 34.72 -10.42
N GLN A 44 54.34 35.81 -10.97
CA GLN A 44 52.91 36.13 -10.83
C GLN A 44 52.00 35.07 -11.43
N GLY A 45 52.36 34.54 -12.61
CA GLY A 45 51.58 33.48 -13.26
C GLY A 45 51.54 32.20 -12.43
N MET A 46 52.66 31.85 -11.79
CA MET A 46 52.76 30.69 -10.91
C MET A 46 52.00 30.90 -9.60
N GLU A 47 52.15 32.07 -8.97
CA GLU A 47 51.45 32.41 -7.73
C GLU A 47 49.93 32.37 -7.94
N LYS A 48 49.44 32.99 -9.01
CA LYS A 48 48.01 32.94 -9.37
C LYS A 48 47.55 31.51 -9.65
N GLY A 49 48.29 30.74 -10.44
CA GLY A 49 47.91 29.36 -10.76
C GLY A 49 47.87 28.44 -9.52
N LEU A 50 48.73 28.70 -8.53
CA LEU A 50 48.71 27.99 -7.25
C LEU A 50 47.53 28.40 -6.38
N GLU A 51 47.15 29.67 -6.38
CA GLU A 51 45.99 30.16 -5.64
C GLU A 51 44.68 29.63 -6.25
N ASP A 52 44.55 29.67 -7.58
CA ASP A 52 43.40 29.10 -8.29
C ASP A 52 43.25 27.59 -7.99
N LEU A 53 44.36 26.85 -7.92
CA LEU A 53 44.35 25.43 -7.56
C LEU A 53 43.95 25.20 -6.10
N ARG A 54 44.41 26.06 -5.19
CA ARG A 54 44.04 26.02 -3.76
C ARG A 54 42.54 26.22 -3.59
N GLU A 55 41.98 27.23 -4.26
CA GLU A 55 40.55 27.51 -4.24
C GLU A 55 39.75 26.33 -4.81
N GLN A 56 40.18 25.75 -5.93
CA GLN A 56 39.53 24.57 -6.50
C GLN A 56 39.50 23.35 -5.57
N ILE A 57 40.59 23.09 -4.84
CA ILE A 57 40.67 22.01 -3.86
C ILE A 57 39.73 22.29 -2.68
N GLN A 58 39.66 23.54 -2.24
CA GLN A 58 38.79 23.94 -1.15
C GLN A 58 37.32 23.86 -1.54
N ASP A 59 36.95 24.35 -2.72
CA ASP A 59 35.61 24.24 -3.29
C ASP A 59 35.18 22.79 -3.46
N LEU A 60 36.07 21.91 -3.93
CA LEU A 60 35.78 20.48 -4.03
C LEU A 60 35.54 19.86 -2.65
N ARG A 61 36.36 20.23 -1.66
CA ARG A 61 36.23 19.75 -0.28
C ARG A 61 34.90 20.23 0.33
N GLU A 62 34.56 21.50 0.16
CA GLU A 62 33.32 22.08 0.66
C GLU A 62 32.09 21.55 -0.09
N GLY A 63 32.18 21.34 -1.41
CA GLY A 63 31.14 20.72 -2.21
C GLY A 63 30.88 19.27 -1.80
N VAL A 64 31.92 18.49 -1.50
CA VAL A 64 31.81 17.13 -0.97
C VAL A 64 31.20 17.12 0.44
N LEU A 65 31.63 18.04 1.31
CA LEU A 65 31.13 18.13 2.69
C LEU A 65 29.71 18.70 2.78
N GLY A 66 29.35 19.66 1.93
CA GLY A 66 28.00 20.25 1.86
C GLY A 66 26.97 19.31 1.23
N SER A 67 27.43 18.35 0.41
CA SER A 67 26.59 17.29 -0.15
C SER A 67 26.47 16.07 0.78
N GLN A 68 27.27 16.01 1.84
CA GLN A 68 27.16 14.96 2.84
C GLN A 68 25.92 15.26 3.69
N VAL A 69 24.78 14.70 3.27
CA VAL A 69 23.61 14.50 4.11
C VAL A 69 24.12 14.04 5.47
N GLN A 70 23.86 14.81 6.53
CA GLN A 70 24.24 14.41 7.88
C GLN A 70 23.81 12.95 8.08
N PRO A 71 24.75 12.02 8.34
CA PRO A 71 24.34 10.68 8.69
C PRO A 71 23.53 10.82 9.98
N MET A 72 22.28 10.35 9.92
CA MET A 72 21.43 10.15 11.09
C MET A 72 22.27 9.47 12.18
N SER A 73 22.15 9.92 13.42
CA SER A 73 22.90 9.32 14.52
C SER A 73 22.57 7.83 14.63
N HIS A 74 23.50 7.03 15.14
CA HIS A 74 23.27 5.60 15.30
C HIS A 74 22.03 5.29 16.15
N GLU A 75 21.74 6.12 17.13
CA GLU A 75 20.58 6.00 18.03
C GLU A 75 19.26 6.31 17.30
N GLU A 76 19.22 7.35 16.47
CA GLU A 76 18.07 7.64 15.61
C GLU A 76 17.84 6.54 14.56
N PHE A 77 18.91 5.97 14.01
CA PHE A 77 18.80 4.85 13.07
C PHE A 77 18.24 3.59 13.75
N MET A 78 18.74 3.25 14.94
CA MET A 78 18.26 2.11 15.70
C MET A 78 16.81 2.28 16.16
N SER A 79 16.43 3.48 16.61
CA SER A 79 15.04 3.78 16.98
C SER A 79 14.09 3.78 15.78
N PHE A 80 14.54 4.22 14.60
CA PHE A 80 13.76 4.08 13.38
C PHE A 80 13.54 2.60 13.02
N GLN A 81 14.59 1.78 13.08
CA GLN A 81 14.48 0.34 12.85
C GLN A 81 13.52 -0.32 13.85
N ASP A 82 13.65 0.00 15.14
CA ASP A 82 12.77 -0.53 16.20
C ASP A 82 11.31 -0.13 16.00
N ASN A 83 11.05 1.12 15.63
CA ASN A 83 9.71 1.61 15.31
C ASN A 83 9.11 0.87 14.10
N VAL A 84 9.90 0.68 13.04
CA VAL A 84 9.47 -0.08 11.86
C VAL A 84 9.14 -1.53 12.23
N MET A 85 9.99 -2.20 13.01
CA MET A 85 9.72 -3.56 13.47
C MET A 85 8.48 -3.65 14.36
N THR A 86 8.30 -2.69 15.27
CA THR A 86 7.12 -2.59 16.13
C THR A 86 5.84 -2.37 15.33
N MET A 87 5.89 -1.53 14.29
CA MET A 87 4.77 -1.33 13.38
C MET A 87 4.41 -2.62 12.62
N PHE A 88 5.41 -3.36 12.12
CA PHE A 88 5.16 -4.64 11.46
C PHE A 88 4.51 -5.65 12.40
N ALA A 89 5.05 -5.82 13.60
CA ALA A 89 4.46 -6.70 14.63
C ALA A 89 3.02 -6.27 14.98
N SER A 90 2.74 -4.97 15.05
CA SER A 90 1.40 -4.44 15.29
C SER A 90 0.42 -4.76 14.16
N VAL A 91 0.84 -4.60 12.90
CA VAL A 91 0.03 -4.93 11.73
C VAL A 91 -0.24 -6.44 11.65
N GLU A 92 0.79 -7.25 11.87
CA GLU A 92 0.69 -8.71 11.90
C GLU A 92 -0.31 -9.17 12.97
N SER A 93 -0.18 -8.67 14.21
CA SER A 93 -1.12 -8.98 15.28
C SER A 93 -2.57 -8.55 14.96
N ARG A 94 -2.76 -7.38 14.34
CA ARG A 94 -4.10 -6.92 13.91
C ARG A 94 -4.67 -7.80 12.81
N MET A 95 -3.84 -8.27 11.88
CA MET A 95 -4.24 -9.17 10.81
C MET A 95 -4.63 -10.55 11.35
N GLU A 96 -3.86 -11.11 12.27
CA GLU A 96 -4.17 -12.37 12.94
C GLU A 96 -5.49 -12.27 13.73
N ALA A 97 -5.67 -11.19 14.50
CA ALA A 97 -6.90 -10.95 15.24
C ALA A 97 -8.11 -10.78 14.30
N LEU A 98 -7.92 -10.21 13.10
CA LEU A 98 -8.97 -10.10 12.10
C LEU A 98 -9.30 -11.47 11.49
N ALA A 99 -8.29 -12.28 11.15
CA ALA A 99 -8.47 -13.63 10.64
C ALA A 99 -9.24 -14.53 11.63
N ALA A 100 -8.86 -14.50 12.92
CA ALA A 100 -9.56 -15.25 13.95
C ALA A 100 -11.03 -14.83 14.11
N ARG A 101 -11.35 -13.54 13.95
CA ARG A 101 -12.74 -13.05 13.97
C ARG A 101 -13.52 -13.53 12.75
N MET A 102 -12.90 -13.52 11.57
CA MET A 102 -13.52 -14.03 10.35
C MET A 102 -13.84 -15.53 10.48
N ASP A 103 -12.89 -16.33 10.96
CA ASP A 103 -13.11 -17.76 11.19
C ASP A 103 -14.24 -18.01 12.21
N ALA A 104 -14.26 -17.24 13.31
CA ALA A 104 -15.32 -17.35 14.30
C ALA A 104 -16.70 -17.01 13.72
N GLN A 105 -16.78 -15.96 12.90
CA GLN A 105 -18.01 -15.54 12.24
C GLN A 105 -18.49 -16.59 11.22
N ASP A 106 -17.58 -17.16 10.44
CA ASP A 106 -17.91 -18.24 9.49
C ASP A 106 -18.43 -19.49 10.21
N GLN A 107 -17.82 -19.87 11.34
CA GLN A 107 -18.32 -20.97 12.17
C GLN A 107 -19.71 -20.69 12.73
N GLU A 108 -20.00 -19.45 13.13
CA GLU A 108 -21.32 -19.08 13.63
C GLU A 108 -22.38 -19.15 12.52
N ILE A 109 -22.07 -18.59 11.34
CA ILE A 109 -22.96 -18.67 10.17
C ILE A 109 -23.21 -20.13 9.78
N GLN A 110 -22.20 -20.99 9.81
CA GLN A 110 -22.36 -22.42 9.52
C GLN A 110 -23.29 -23.11 10.53
N LYS A 111 -23.18 -22.78 11.82
CA LYS A 111 -24.10 -23.30 12.85
C LYS A 111 -25.53 -22.83 12.63
N GLU A 112 -25.75 -21.53 12.41
CA GLU A 112 -27.07 -20.98 12.12
C GLU A 112 -27.69 -21.63 10.87
N LEU A 113 -26.90 -21.83 9.82
CA LEU A 113 -27.34 -22.51 8.59
C LEU A 113 -27.71 -23.97 8.85
N ALA A 114 -26.96 -24.68 9.70
CA ALA A 114 -27.27 -26.06 10.09
C ALA A 114 -28.60 -26.14 10.88
N ILE A 115 -28.85 -25.20 11.79
CA ILE A 115 -30.12 -25.08 12.52
C ILE A 115 -31.26 -24.83 11.53
N TYR A 116 -31.10 -23.85 10.64
CA TYR A 116 -32.11 -23.51 9.64
C TYR A 116 -32.44 -24.70 8.74
N LYS A 117 -31.42 -25.39 8.21
CA LYS A 117 -31.58 -26.59 7.38
C LYS A 117 -32.33 -27.69 8.11
N THR A 118 -32.04 -27.90 9.40
CA THR A 118 -32.73 -28.89 10.24
C THR A 118 -34.20 -28.51 10.44
N ALA A 119 -34.50 -27.26 10.80
CA ALA A 119 -35.87 -26.78 10.99
C ALA A 119 -36.70 -26.87 9.69
N VAL A 120 -36.12 -26.49 8.56
CA VAL A 120 -36.78 -26.61 7.23
C VAL A 120 -37.05 -28.08 6.89
N SER A 121 -36.06 -28.96 7.09
CA SER A 121 -36.22 -30.39 6.81
C SER A 121 -37.31 -31.02 7.70
N ALA A 122 -37.32 -30.70 9.00
CA ALA A 122 -38.36 -31.15 9.93
C ALA A 122 -39.76 -30.66 9.51
N ARG A 123 -39.88 -29.40 9.06
CA ARG A 123 -41.15 -28.86 8.56
C ARG A 123 -41.65 -29.62 7.33
N VAL A 124 -40.77 -29.95 6.38
CA VAL A 124 -41.12 -30.72 5.19
C VAL A 124 -41.63 -32.12 5.59
N MET A 125 -40.96 -32.79 6.53
CA MET A 125 -41.40 -34.10 7.04
C MET A 125 -42.79 -34.02 7.70
N ALA A 126 -43.04 -33.02 8.55
CA ALA A 126 -44.33 -32.81 9.21
C ALA A 126 -45.49 -32.50 8.23
N THR A 127 -45.20 -32.03 7.01
CA THR A 127 -46.21 -31.85 5.96
C THR A 127 -46.49 -33.11 5.13
N HIS A 128 -45.57 -34.07 5.13
CA HIS A 128 -45.74 -35.35 4.42
C HIS A 128 -46.42 -36.42 5.29
N GLU A 129 -46.24 -36.38 6.62
CA GLU A 129 -46.85 -37.35 7.54
C GLU A 129 -48.32 -37.11 7.87
N ALA A 130 -48.88 -35.95 7.51
CA ALA A 130 -50.31 -35.71 7.71
C ALA A 130 -51.12 -36.70 6.85
N PRO A 131 -51.93 -37.60 7.44
CA PRO A 131 -52.73 -38.54 6.68
C PRO A 131 -53.64 -37.75 5.73
N ARG A 132 -53.40 -37.87 4.43
CA ARG A 132 -54.30 -37.33 3.39
C ARG A 132 -55.50 -38.26 3.33
N VAL A 133 -56.39 -38.13 4.31
CA VAL A 133 -57.67 -38.85 4.33
C VAL A 133 -58.54 -38.28 3.22
N GLU A 134 -58.62 -39.01 2.11
CA GLU A 134 -59.56 -38.70 1.05
C GLU A 134 -60.97 -39.03 1.53
N VAL A 135 -61.86 -38.03 1.56
CA VAL A 135 -63.26 -38.26 1.89
C VAL A 135 -63.94 -38.88 0.66
N PRO A 136 -64.48 -40.11 0.75
CA PRO A 136 -65.17 -40.74 -0.37
C PRO A 136 -66.35 -39.89 -0.83
N LYS A 137 -66.49 -39.65 -2.13
CA LYS A 137 -67.61 -38.86 -2.67
C LYS A 137 -68.94 -39.61 -2.45
N PRO A 138 -70.03 -38.90 -2.10
CA PRO A 138 -71.33 -39.54 -1.90
C PRO A 138 -71.90 -40.02 -3.23
N HIS A 139 -72.74 -41.06 -3.16
CA HIS A 139 -73.42 -41.62 -4.33
C HIS A 139 -74.41 -40.60 -4.91
N THR A 140 -74.57 -40.60 -6.23
CA THR A 140 -75.48 -39.66 -6.92
C THR A 140 -76.94 -40.13 -6.80
N PHE A 141 -77.84 -39.24 -6.42
CA PHE A 141 -79.28 -39.50 -6.38
C PHE A 141 -79.84 -39.63 -7.80
N SER A 142 -80.57 -40.71 -8.10
CA SER A 142 -81.05 -40.95 -9.48
C SER A 142 -82.37 -40.25 -9.81
N GLY A 143 -82.97 -39.55 -8.85
CA GLY A 143 -84.18 -38.74 -9.05
C GLY A 143 -85.49 -39.54 -9.05
N LYS A 144 -85.43 -40.85 -8.78
CA LYS A 144 -86.62 -41.71 -8.76
C LYS A 144 -87.47 -41.46 -7.51
N ARG A 145 -88.78 -41.64 -7.63
CA ARG A 145 -89.74 -41.56 -6.51
C ARG A 145 -89.76 -42.89 -5.74
N ASP A 146 -88.61 -43.28 -5.21
CA ASP A 146 -88.42 -44.45 -4.35
C ASP A 146 -88.00 -43.99 -2.95
N ALA A 147 -88.83 -44.31 -1.95
CA ALA A 147 -88.58 -43.88 -0.56
C ALA A 147 -87.30 -44.51 0.03
N LYS A 148 -86.96 -45.73 -0.38
CA LYS A 148 -85.76 -46.44 0.08
C LYS A 148 -84.50 -45.87 -0.58
N GLU A 149 -84.58 -45.43 -1.83
CA GLU A 149 -83.48 -44.72 -2.48
C GLU A 149 -83.20 -43.37 -1.82
N LEU A 150 -84.25 -42.61 -1.50
CA LEU A 150 -84.12 -41.33 -0.81
C LEU A 150 -83.50 -41.49 0.58
N ASP A 151 -83.97 -42.47 1.37
CA ASP A 151 -83.44 -42.77 2.70
C ASP A 151 -81.95 -43.17 2.65
N ASN A 152 -81.59 -44.08 1.74
CA ASN A 152 -80.19 -44.47 1.53
C ASN A 152 -79.30 -43.28 1.12
N PHE A 153 -79.79 -42.40 0.25
CA PHE A 153 -79.05 -41.22 -0.18
C PHE A 153 -78.81 -40.26 1.00
N LEU A 154 -79.85 -39.98 1.80
CA LEU A 154 -79.72 -39.11 2.97
C LEU A 154 -78.75 -39.69 4.00
N TRP A 155 -78.82 -41.00 4.26
CA TRP A 155 -77.88 -41.69 5.14
C TRP A 155 -76.43 -41.56 4.65
N HIS A 156 -76.17 -41.75 3.36
CA HIS A 156 -74.84 -41.58 2.78
C HIS A 156 -74.36 -40.12 2.81
N MET A 157 -75.25 -39.15 2.62
CA MET A 157 -74.91 -37.71 2.71
C MET A 157 -74.53 -37.31 4.14
N GLU A 158 -75.24 -37.79 5.15
CA GLU A 158 -74.92 -37.53 6.55
C GLU A 158 -73.54 -38.08 6.92
N ARG A 159 -73.25 -39.32 6.55
CA ARG A 159 -71.92 -39.94 6.71
C ARG A 159 -70.82 -39.18 5.98
N TYR A 160 -71.10 -38.65 4.79
CA TYR A 160 -70.16 -37.83 4.03
C TYR A 160 -69.85 -36.50 4.75
N PHE A 161 -70.87 -35.80 5.25
CA PHE A 161 -70.66 -34.54 5.98
C PHE A 161 -69.95 -34.75 7.31
N GLU A 162 -70.23 -35.85 8.02
CA GLU A 162 -69.48 -36.21 9.23
C GLU A 162 -68.00 -36.49 8.93
N ALA A 163 -67.70 -37.20 7.84
CA ALA A 163 -66.33 -37.46 7.43
C ALA A 163 -65.58 -36.17 7.05
N ILE A 164 -66.27 -35.23 6.37
CA ILE A 164 -65.74 -33.89 6.10
C ILE A 164 -65.48 -33.11 7.39
N ALA A 165 -66.46 -33.04 8.28
CA ALA A 165 -66.36 -32.30 9.54
C ALA A 165 -65.24 -32.85 10.43
N PHE A 166 -65.11 -34.18 10.49
CA PHE A 166 -64.03 -34.87 11.18
C PHE A 166 -62.67 -34.55 10.57
N MET A 167 -62.53 -34.58 9.23
CA MET A 167 -61.28 -34.24 8.53
C MET A 167 -60.88 -32.77 8.75
N PHE A 168 -61.81 -31.83 8.67
CA PHE A 168 -61.55 -30.41 8.97
C PHE A 168 -61.15 -30.18 10.43
N SER A 169 -61.85 -30.82 11.38
CA SER A 169 -61.56 -30.70 12.81
C SER A 169 -60.21 -31.32 13.17
N PHE A 170 -59.89 -32.48 12.60
CA PHE A 170 -58.60 -33.15 12.74
C PHE A 170 -57.46 -32.29 12.16
N ARG A 171 -57.67 -31.70 10.98
CA ARG A 171 -56.72 -30.78 10.35
C ARG A 171 -56.48 -29.53 11.21
N ALA A 172 -57.53 -28.93 11.76
CA ALA A 172 -57.40 -27.77 12.65
C ALA A 172 -56.63 -28.13 13.94
N ASN A 173 -56.87 -29.32 14.52
CA ASN A 173 -56.14 -29.78 15.69
C ASN A 173 -54.65 -30.04 15.40
N LEU A 174 -54.33 -30.65 14.25
CA LEU A 174 -52.95 -30.83 13.78
C LEU A 174 -52.25 -29.48 13.58
N GLU A 175 -52.93 -28.49 13.01
CA GLU A 175 -52.35 -27.17 12.79
C GLU A 175 -52.07 -26.44 14.12
N MET A 176 -52.97 -26.54 15.10
CA MET A 176 -52.71 -26.03 16.45
C MET A 176 -51.52 -26.72 17.12
N LYS A 177 -51.38 -28.03 16.99
CA LYS A 177 -50.22 -28.78 17.52
C LYS A 177 -48.92 -28.43 16.82
N LYS A 178 -48.94 -28.20 15.50
CA LYS A 178 -47.76 -27.71 14.76
C LYS A 178 -47.33 -26.34 15.25
N HIS A 179 -48.26 -25.43 15.48
CA HIS A 179 -47.94 -24.13 16.06
C HIS A 179 -47.32 -24.27 17.44
N GLN A 180 -47.87 -25.12 18.31
CA GLN A 180 -47.31 -25.40 19.63
C GLN A 180 -45.87 -25.98 19.54
N PHE A 181 -45.62 -26.95 18.67
CA PHE A 181 -44.28 -27.50 18.45
C PHE A 181 -43.30 -26.46 17.87
N SER A 182 -43.78 -25.57 17.00
CA SER A 182 -42.97 -24.47 16.48
C SER A 182 -42.58 -23.47 17.56
N PHE A 183 -43.45 -23.20 18.54
CA PHE A 183 -43.12 -22.37 19.70
C PHE A 183 -42.07 -23.02 20.59
N GLU A 184 -42.15 -24.33 20.82
CA GLU A 184 -41.14 -25.06 21.60
C GLU A 184 -39.77 -25.05 20.92
N LEU A 185 -39.71 -25.26 19.60
CA LEU A 185 -38.47 -25.15 18.84
C LEU A 185 -37.86 -23.74 18.86
N ILE A 186 -38.69 -22.69 18.77
CA ILE A 186 -38.24 -21.29 18.90
C ILE A 186 -37.66 -21.02 20.30
N SER A 187 -38.21 -21.66 21.34
CA SER A 187 -37.71 -21.55 22.71
C SER A 187 -36.40 -22.31 22.95
N ILE A 188 -36.04 -23.29 22.12
CA ILE A 188 -34.77 -24.02 22.21
C ILE A 188 -33.64 -23.26 21.49
N VAL A 189 -33.97 -22.39 20.54
CA VAL A 189 -33.02 -21.62 19.72
C VAL A 189 -32.70 -20.23 20.32
N LYS A 190 -33.41 -19.80 21.36
CA LYS A 190 -33.15 -18.56 22.12
C LYS A 190 -32.50 -18.87 23.46
#